data_AF-A0A831Y5L1-F1
#
_entry.id   AF-A0A831Y5L1-F1
#
_cell.length_a   1.000
_cell.length_b   1.000
_cell.length_c   1.000
_cell.angle_alpha   90.00
_cell.angle_beta   90.00
_cell.angle_gamma   90.00
#
_symmetry.space_group_name_H-M   'P 1'
#
loop_
_entity.id
_entity.type
_entity.pdbx_description
1 polymer ?
#
loop_
_entity_poly.entity_id
_entity_poly.type
_entity_poly.pdbx_seq_one_letter_code
_entity_poly.pdbx_strand_id
1 'polypeptide(L)'
;MAHVGQQRGVTHELAHAVRARQLVPAARPPALLVSPRHRQHDHRQQRGHGQHPEHGLDFRSEDPHGRDPRGTVGAAAGVGPGAPRAVQASCPTRPRAVAARRGELFSESRERRAASRRSLSVAARRAGRLFVGTSGYVYRHWVRRFYPARLPPGRWLAHYAERFDTVELNSTFYRLPSARAFAAWRRQVPAGFVFAVKASRFLTHVRRLRAPSAPLARLLRRARRLEDALGPVLVQLPERFHFRARRLDGLLAALARQRLVPGLRVALEVRHASWLTDEALGRLQRANVALCLADWSALPVTLGPTADFVYVRRHGAGPRYGGRYAAAALRADARRIRGWLAGGLDVYVYFNNDERAHATADACRLRALVLGRRGAARRPAGTRRPAGCTAVSRTPPRAAGWRQRCRRSPSGSTRRAS
;
A
#
# COMPACT_ATOMS: atom_id res chain seq x y z
N MET A 1 -60.32 43.72 36.84
CA MET A 1 -60.04 44.79 37.83
C MET A 1 -59.10 44.22 38.90
N ALA A 2 -58.52 45.11 39.73
CA ALA A 2 -57.50 44.89 40.77
C ALA A 2 -57.78 43.71 41.76
N HIS A 3 -56.86 43.19 42.59
CA HIS A 3 -55.59 43.69 43.19
C HIS A 3 -54.55 42.53 43.26
N VAL A 4 -53.21 42.71 43.13
CA VAL A 4 -52.17 43.40 43.96
C VAL A 4 -51.75 42.64 45.25
N GLY A 5 -50.42 42.49 45.46
CA GLY A 5 -49.77 41.94 46.68
C GLY A 5 -48.96 40.65 46.43
N GLN A 6 -47.63 40.59 46.19
CA GLN A 6 -46.46 41.32 46.75
C GLN A 6 -46.19 40.90 48.22
N GLN A 7 -45.00 40.48 48.70
CA GLN A 7 -43.61 40.93 48.43
C GLN A 7 -42.52 40.02 49.11
N ARG A 8 -41.25 40.09 48.65
CA ARG A 8 -39.95 39.77 49.33
C ARG A 8 -39.69 38.33 49.87
N GLY A 9 -38.46 37.77 49.87
CA GLY A 9 -37.17 38.18 49.26
C GLY A 9 -36.02 38.40 50.28
N VAL A 10 -35.09 37.43 50.41
CA VAL A 10 -33.82 37.46 51.18
C VAL A 10 -32.82 36.50 50.48
N THR A 11 -32.04 36.93 49.47
CA THR A 11 -30.64 37.44 49.48
C THR A 11 -29.50 36.43 49.71
N HIS A 12 -28.58 36.35 48.73
CA HIS A 12 -27.12 36.05 48.80
C HIS A 12 -26.63 34.74 49.46
N GLU A 13 -25.47 34.14 49.16
CA GLU A 13 -24.58 34.02 47.99
C GLU A 13 -23.41 33.08 48.42
N LEU A 14 -22.84 32.34 47.47
CA LEU A 14 -21.43 31.86 47.39
C LEU A 14 -20.61 31.53 48.67
N ALA A 15 -20.12 30.27 48.74
CA ALA A 15 -18.66 29.96 48.59
C ALA A 15 -18.34 28.44 48.56
N HIS A 16 -17.36 28.07 47.71
CA HIS A 16 -16.26 27.08 47.87
C HIS A 16 -16.34 25.94 48.94
N ALA A 17 -15.86 24.70 48.74
CA ALA A 17 -14.90 24.17 47.75
C ALA A 17 -14.68 22.62 47.81
N VAL A 18 -14.21 22.04 46.69
CA VAL A 18 -13.16 20.98 46.58
C VAL A 18 -13.43 19.51 47.02
N ARG A 19 -13.05 18.57 46.11
CA ARG A 19 -12.95 17.09 46.22
C ARG A 19 -14.31 16.33 46.27
N ALA A 20 -14.45 15.11 45.74
CA ALA A 20 -13.42 14.11 45.41
C ALA A 20 -13.53 13.47 44.01
N ARG A 21 -12.45 12.76 43.62
CA ARG A 21 -12.31 12.02 42.36
C ARG A 21 -13.01 10.66 42.44
N GLN A 22 -13.64 10.21 41.35
CA GLN A 22 -13.63 8.79 40.98
C GLN A 22 -13.18 8.62 39.53
N LEU A 23 -12.20 7.75 39.33
CA LEU A 23 -11.57 7.46 38.04
C LEU A 23 -12.23 6.22 37.44
N VAL A 24 -12.84 6.34 36.26
CA VAL A 24 -13.25 5.18 35.47
C VAL A 24 -12.00 4.58 34.80
N PRO A 25 -11.62 3.32 35.07
CA PRO A 25 -10.43 2.74 34.47
C PRO A 25 -10.66 2.40 32.99
N ALA A 26 -9.72 2.81 32.13
CA ALA A 26 -9.75 2.47 30.71
C ALA A 26 -9.52 0.97 30.49
N ALA A 27 -10.42 0.33 29.74
CA ALA A 27 -10.31 -1.08 29.39
C ALA A 27 -9.02 -1.38 28.59
N ARG A 28 -8.24 -2.36 29.05
CA ARG A 28 -7.07 -2.89 28.32
C ARG A 28 -7.55 -3.64 27.06
N PRO A 29 -6.85 -3.54 25.92
CA PRO A 29 -7.09 -4.44 24.79
C PRO A 29 -6.68 -5.88 25.18
N PRO A 30 -7.39 -6.91 24.71
CA PRO A 30 -7.08 -8.30 25.06
C PRO A 30 -5.73 -8.74 24.48
N ALA A 31 -5.01 -9.54 25.26
CA ALA A 31 -3.72 -10.12 24.84
C ALA A 31 -3.89 -11.13 23.70
N LEU A 32 -2.89 -11.20 22.83
CA LEU A 32 -2.83 -12.22 21.77
C LEU A 32 -2.55 -13.60 22.38
N LEU A 33 -3.60 -14.43 22.50
CA LEU A 33 -3.48 -15.86 22.80
C LEU A 33 -2.86 -16.57 21.60
N VAL A 34 -1.56 -16.89 21.72
CA VAL A 34 -0.87 -17.84 20.83
C VAL A 34 -0.97 -19.23 21.45
N SER A 35 -1.90 -20.05 20.95
CA SER A 35 -2.00 -21.46 21.36
C SER A 35 -0.91 -22.31 20.67
N PRO A 36 -0.21 -23.20 21.39
CA PRO A 36 0.89 -23.98 20.82
C PRO A 36 0.46 -25.33 20.23
N ARG A 37 1.18 -25.74 19.18
CA ARG A 37 1.35 -27.13 18.66
C ARG A 37 0.10 -27.86 18.15
N HIS A 38 0.12 -28.13 16.84
CA HIS A 38 -0.31 -29.43 16.31
C HIS A 38 0.82 -30.06 15.48
N ARG A 39 0.87 -31.40 15.51
CA ARG A 39 2.01 -32.19 15.03
C ARG A 39 2.14 -32.18 13.51
N GLN A 40 3.35 -32.41 13.04
CA GLN A 40 3.64 -32.71 11.64
C GLN A 40 2.94 -34.01 11.25
N HIS A 41 2.21 -34.01 10.13
CA HIS A 41 2.01 -35.21 9.33
C HIS A 41 2.65 -35.00 7.97
N ASP A 42 3.44 -36.00 7.59
CA ASP A 42 4.22 -36.04 6.37
C ASP A 42 3.32 -36.46 5.20
N HIS A 43 3.32 -35.68 4.11
CA HIS A 43 2.70 -36.09 2.86
C HIS A 43 3.61 -35.77 1.68
N ARG A 44 4.33 -36.82 1.26
CA ARG A 44 4.97 -36.93 -0.05
C ARG A 44 3.94 -36.72 -1.18
N GLN A 45 4.42 -36.04 -2.22
CA GLN A 45 3.98 -36.14 -3.62
C GLN A 45 2.48 -36.12 -3.94
N GLN A 46 2.05 -35.05 -4.61
CA GLN A 46 1.33 -35.21 -5.88
C GLN A 46 1.64 -34.02 -6.81
N ARG A 47 2.00 -34.31 -8.07
CA ARG A 47 2.28 -33.29 -9.08
C ARG A 47 0.97 -32.83 -9.70
N GLY A 48 0.66 -31.54 -9.61
CA GLY A 48 -0.50 -30.93 -10.27
C GLY A 48 -0.08 -29.74 -11.11
N HIS A 49 -0.22 -29.84 -12.44
CA HIS A 49 0.10 -28.74 -13.35
C HIS A 49 -0.81 -27.54 -13.10
N GLY A 50 -0.20 -26.36 -12.91
CA GLY A 50 -0.88 -25.07 -12.77
C GLY A 50 -0.12 -24.00 -13.54
N GLN A 51 -0.20 -24.06 -14.86
CA GLN A 51 0.49 -23.14 -15.76
C GLN A 51 -0.03 -21.70 -15.55
N HIS A 52 0.86 -20.79 -15.16
CA HIS A 52 0.63 -19.36 -15.37
C HIS A 52 0.70 -19.07 -16.88
N PRO A 53 -0.22 -18.28 -17.46
CA PRO A 53 -0.09 -17.88 -18.86
C PRO A 53 1.06 -16.90 -19.00
N GLU A 54 2.19 -17.39 -19.51
CA GLU A 54 3.25 -16.54 -20.02
C GLU A 54 2.75 -15.88 -21.31
N HIS A 55 2.65 -14.54 -21.29
CA HIS A 55 2.42 -13.75 -22.48
C HIS A 55 3.57 -12.77 -22.63
N GLY A 56 4.60 -13.23 -23.35
CA GLY A 56 5.60 -12.35 -23.93
C GLY A 56 4.94 -11.44 -24.96
N LEU A 57 5.33 -10.17 -24.95
CA LEU A 57 5.23 -9.30 -26.11
C LEU A 57 6.67 -9.02 -26.51
N ASP A 58 7.09 -9.61 -27.62
CA ASP A 58 8.40 -9.34 -28.19
C ASP A 58 8.48 -7.89 -28.68
N PHE A 59 9.51 -7.20 -28.20
CA PHE A 59 10.04 -6.04 -28.86
C PHE A 59 11.44 -6.42 -29.32
N ARG A 60 11.58 -6.71 -30.62
CA ARG A 60 12.88 -6.75 -31.28
C ARG A 60 13.50 -5.36 -31.17
N SER A 61 14.78 -5.31 -30.82
CA SER A 61 15.64 -4.14 -31.00
C SER A 61 17.05 -4.66 -31.23
N GLU A 62 17.65 -4.27 -32.35
CA GLU A 62 18.92 -4.78 -32.83
C GLU A 62 20.11 -4.37 -31.93
N ASP A 63 21.10 -5.26 -31.84
CA ASP A 63 22.46 -4.89 -31.42
C ASP A 63 23.17 -4.17 -32.59
N PRO A 64 24.20 -3.37 -32.28
CA PRO A 64 25.46 -3.64 -32.97
C PRO A 64 26.69 -3.73 -32.06
N HIS A 65 27.63 -4.51 -32.59
CA HIS A 65 28.94 -4.91 -32.12
C HIS A 65 29.87 -3.81 -31.54
N GLY A 66 30.80 -4.27 -30.70
CA GLY A 66 32.01 -3.52 -30.31
C GLY A 66 32.96 -4.36 -29.45
N ARG A 67 33.91 -5.08 -30.07
CA ARG A 67 35.08 -5.68 -29.39
C ARG A 67 36.25 -4.71 -29.44
N ASP A 68 37.05 -4.60 -28.38
CA ASP A 68 38.47 -5.01 -28.36
C ASP A 68 39.10 -4.89 -26.94
N PRO A 69 40.33 -5.42 -26.67
CA PRO A 69 40.77 -5.81 -25.31
C PRO A 69 42.18 -5.31 -24.89
N ARG A 70 42.71 -5.91 -23.80
CA ARG A 70 44.12 -5.93 -23.31
C ARG A 70 44.59 -4.70 -22.47
N GLY A 71 45.58 -4.92 -21.60
CA GLY A 71 46.19 -3.90 -20.72
C GLY A 71 46.37 -4.29 -19.23
N THR A 72 46.87 -5.49 -18.88
CA THR A 72 48.24 -5.78 -18.37
C THR A 72 48.74 -5.07 -17.07
N VAL A 73 49.06 -5.94 -16.08
CA VAL A 73 50.05 -5.87 -14.95
C VAL A 73 50.11 -4.67 -13.98
N GLY A 74 50.27 -4.98 -12.69
CA GLY A 74 50.74 -4.05 -11.64
C GLY A 74 50.69 -4.68 -10.24
N ALA A 75 51.77 -5.34 -9.80
CA ALA A 75 51.89 -5.93 -8.47
C ALA A 75 53.06 -5.29 -7.69
N ALA A 76 52.87 -5.02 -6.40
CA ALA A 76 53.93 -4.69 -5.44
C ALA A 76 53.45 -5.01 -4.00
N ALA A 77 54.39 -5.34 -3.10
CA ALA A 77 54.13 -5.85 -1.75
C ALA A 77 54.88 -5.07 -0.64
N GLY A 78 54.55 -5.37 0.62
CA GLY A 78 55.12 -4.81 1.86
C GLY A 78 54.03 -4.74 2.95
N VAL A 79 54.01 -5.51 4.04
CA VAL A 79 55.00 -5.68 5.15
C VAL A 79 55.34 -4.31 5.78
N GLY A 80 55.24 -4.05 7.09
CA GLY A 80 54.97 -4.87 8.28
C GLY A 80 54.73 -3.96 9.52
N PRO A 81 54.60 -4.49 10.75
CA PRO A 81 53.85 -3.82 11.83
C PRO A 81 54.68 -3.03 12.87
N GLY A 82 54.02 -2.15 13.65
CA GLY A 82 54.65 -1.41 14.75
C GLY A 82 53.67 -0.96 15.85
N ALA A 83 53.72 -1.66 16.99
CA ALA A 83 53.26 -1.30 18.33
C ALA A 83 54.17 -2.09 19.32
N PRO A 84 54.37 -1.72 20.61
CA PRO A 84 53.46 -0.97 21.48
C PRO A 84 54.14 0.05 22.44
N ARG A 85 53.37 0.69 23.33
CA ARG A 85 53.67 0.78 24.78
C ARG A 85 52.49 1.28 25.60
N ALA A 86 52.44 0.84 26.86
CA ALA A 86 51.45 1.22 27.87
C ALA A 86 52.12 2.03 28.99
N VAL A 87 51.36 2.87 29.70
CA VAL A 87 51.78 3.53 30.95
C VAL A 87 50.64 3.51 31.97
N GLN A 88 51.02 3.29 33.24
CA GLN A 88 50.21 3.20 34.44
C GLN A 88 50.40 4.45 35.33
N ALA A 89 49.56 4.76 36.32
CA ALA A 89 48.12 4.50 36.55
C ALA A 89 47.73 5.24 37.85
N SER A 90 46.50 5.76 37.99
CA SER A 90 46.03 6.24 39.29
C SER A 90 44.52 6.30 39.46
N CYS A 91 44.08 6.09 40.70
CA CYS A 91 42.70 6.16 41.17
C CYS A 91 42.60 7.29 42.19
N PRO A 92 41.45 7.97 42.30
CA PRO A 92 41.02 8.49 43.60
C PRO A 92 39.60 8.03 43.98
N THR A 93 39.54 7.50 45.20
CA THR A 93 38.47 7.58 46.22
C THR A 93 37.01 7.93 45.85
N ARG A 94 36.09 7.13 46.40
CA ARG A 94 34.65 7.42 46.53
C ARG A 94 34.38 8.60 47.47
N PRO A 95 33.25 9.29 47.25
CA PRO A 95 32.34 9.61 48.36
C PRO A 95 30.94 8.97 48.18
N ARG A 96 30.24 8.75 49.30
CA ARG A 96 28.82 8.38 49.36
C ARG A 96 27.94 9.62 49.16
N ALA A 97 26.96 9.57 48.26
CA ALA A 97 25.61 10.12 48.45
C ALA A 97 24.74 9.84 47.19
N VAL A 98 23.82 8.88 47.27
CA VAL A 98 22.83 8.62 46.21
C VAL A 98 21.42 8.85 46.76
N ALA A 99 20.89 10.05 46.55
CA ALA A 99 19.46 10.34 46.69
C ALA A 99 19.07 11.58 45.86
N ALA A 100 17.82 11.59 45.37
CA ALA A 100 17.06 12.79 45.00
C ALA A 100 17.55 13.72 43.85
N ARG A 101 17.98 13.20 42.68
CA ARG A 101 17.89 13.93 41.39
C ARG A 101 17.46 13.03 40.21
N ARG A 102 16.18 12.63 40.17
CA ARG A 102 15.58 11.90 39.03
C ARG A 102 14.20 12.43 38.56
N GLY A 103 13.65 13.46 39.20
CA GLY A 103 12.32 14.01 38.86
C GLY A 103 12.33 15.08 37.77
N GLU A 104 13.28 16.01 37.81
CA GLU A 104 13.16 17.31 37.10
C GLU A 104 13.58 17.26 35.62
N LEU A 105 14.60 16.47 35.26
CA LEU A 105 15.05 16.36 33.86
C LEU A 105 14.03 15.66 32.92
N PHE A 106 13.00 15.01 33.49
CA PHE A 106 11.92 14.36 32.73
C PHE A 106 10.67 15.23 32.55
N SER A 107 10.45 16.28 33.37
CA SER A 107 9.33 17.21 33.20
C SER A 107 9.58 18.20 32.07
N GLU A 108 10.74 18.88 32.06
CA GLU A 108 11.11 19.83 31.00
C GLU A 108 11.06 19.20 29.59
N SER A 109 11.53 17.95 29.48
CA SER A 109 11.51 17.18 28.23
C SER A 109 10.09 16.85 27.75
N ARG A 110 9.10 16.79 28.65
CA ARG A 110 7.68 16.62 28.32
C ARG A 110 7.03 17.94 27.94
N GLU A 111 7.33 19.02 28.65
CA GLU A 111 6.74 20.34 28.38
C GLU A 111 7.24 20.93 27.06
N ARG A 112 8.54 20.83 26.76
CA ARG A 112 9.07 21.22 25.44
C ARG A 112 8.45 20.39 24.29
N ARG A 113 8.12 19.11 24.52
CA ARG A 113 7.39 18.25 23.56
C ARG A 113 5.89 18.54 23.50
N ALA A 114 5.27 19.02 24.58
CA ALA A 114 3.87 19.46 24.60
C ALA A 114 3.71 20.81 23.91
N ALA A 115 4.63 21.76 24.14
CA ALA A 115 4.72 23.03 23.44
C ALA A 115 4.96 22.83 21.93
N SER A 116 5.91 21.98 21.54
CA SER A 116 6.13 21.61 20.13
C SER A 116 4.92 20.92 19.47
N ARG A 117 4.01 20.29 20.25
CA ARG A 117 2.73 19.76 19.76
C ARG A 117 1.59 20.79 19.76
N ARG A 118 1.68 21.85 20.56
CA ARG A 118 0.70 22.95 20.65
C ARG A 118 1.03 24.14 19.72
N SER A 119 2.29 24.29 19.28
CA SER A 119 2.69 25.31 18.29
C SER A 119 2.50 24.88 16.82
N LEU A 120 2.04 23.64 16.59
CA LEU A 120 1.32 23.32 15.36
C LEU A 120 -0.05 24.01 15.44
N SER A 121 -0.06 25.29 15.09
CA SER A 121 -1.23 26.14 15.01
C SER A 121 -2.31 25.51 14.11
N VAL A 122 -3.54 25.98 14.28
CA VAL A 122 -4.69 25.60 13.45
C VAL A 122 -4.62 26.26 12.06
N ALA A 123 -3.42 26.28 11.47
CA ALA A 123 -3.28 26.35 10.02
C ALA A 123 -3.97 25.09 9.47
N ALA A 124 -5.09 25.28 8.76
CA ALA A 124 -5.99 24.21 8.35
C ALA A 124 -5.20 23.10 7.64
N ARG A 125 -4.96 21.98 8.35
CA ARG A 125 -4.22 20.84 7.82
C ARG A 125 -4.94 20.36 6.57
N ARG A 126 -4.33 20.62 5.42
CA ARG A 126 -4.87 20.24 4.11
C ARG A 126 -5.23 18.75 4.16
N ALA A 127 -6.49 18.44 3.89
CA ALA A 127 -6.95 17.06 3.85
C ALA A 127 -6.09 16.24 2.87
N GLY A 128 -5.75 15.02 3.28
CA GLY A 128 -4.94 14.10 2.48
C GLY A 128 -5.57 13.81 1.12
N ARG A 129 -4.75 13.44 0.15
CA ARG A 129 -5.18 13.03 -1.19
C ARG A 129 -5.53 11.54 -1.19
N LEU A 130 -6.65 11.21 -1.82
CA LEU A 130 -7.07 9.83 -2.05
C LEU A 130 -6.65 9.38 -3.45
N PHE A 131 -5.96 8.25 -3.52
CA PHE A 131 -5.62 7.55 -4.74
C PHE A 131 -6.15 6.11 -4.66
N VAL A 132 -7.18 5.78 -5.44
CA VAL A 132 -7.74 4.42 -5.52
C VAL A 132 -7.64 3.91 -6.95
N GLY A 133 -7.08 2.72 -7.12
CA GLY A 133 -6.94 2.08 -8.42
C GLY A 133 -6.70 0.58 -8.28
N THR A 134 -6.10 -0.02 -9.31
CA THR A 134 -5.83 -1.45 -9.38
C THR A 134 -4.34 -1.77 -9.42
N SER A 135 -4.03 -3.02 -9.08
CA SER A 135 -2.70 -3.63 -9.15
C SER A 135 -2.33 -4.03 -10.58
N GLY A 136 -2.26 -3.04 -11.47
CA GLY A 136 -2.02 -3.21 -12.91
C GLY A 136 -3.26 -2.89 -13.73
N TYR A 137 -3.08 -2.78 -15.05
CA TYR A 137 -4.15 -2.40 -16.00
C TYR A 137 -4.16 -3.26 -17.29
N VAL A 138 -3.19 -4.15 -17.51
CA VAL A 138 -3.04 -4.90 -18.76
C VAL A 138 -3.61 -6.31 -18.60
N TYR A 139 -4.91 -6.46 -18.86
CA TYR A 139 -5.65 -7.69 -18.61
C TYR A 139 -6.64 -8.00 -19.75
N ARG A 140 -6.40 -9.07 -20.53
CA ARG A 140 -7.28 -9.44 -21.66
C ARG A 140 -8.71 -9.75 -21.23
N HIS A 141 -8.91 -10.35 -20.05
CA HIS A 141 -10.24 -10.66 -19.51
C HIS A 141 -11.02 -9.44 -19.01
N TRP A 142 -10.45 -8.23 -19.08
CA TRP A 142 -11.15 -6.97 -18.85
C TRP A 142 -11.78 -6.40 -20.13
N VAL A 143 -11.46 -6.94 -21.31
CA VAL A 143 -12.15 -6.58 -22.56
C VAL A 143 -13.63 -7.00 -22.47
N ARG A 144 -14.53 -6.15 -22.96
CA ARG A 144 -16.00 -6.20 -22.77
C ARG A 144 -16.51 -6.03 -21.34
N ARG A 145 -15.64 -5.95 -20.32
CA ARG A 145 -16.01 -5.70 -18.90
C ARG A 145 -15.64 -4.30 -18.42
N PHE A 146 -14.47 -3.81 -18.83
CA PHE A 146 -13.92 -2.49 -18.51
C PHE A 146 -13.36 -1.80 -19.76
N TYR A 147 -12.67 -2.54 -20.63
CA TYR A 147 -12.21 -2.06 -21.94
C TYR A 147 -13.27 -2.34 -23.03
N PRO A 148 -13.56 -1.38 -23.93
CA PRO A 148 -14.40 -1.60 -25.11
C PRO A 148 -13.88 -2.74 -25.98
N ALA A 149 -14.78 -3.46 -26.65
CA ALA A 149 -14.46 -4.67 -27.40
C ALA A 149 -13.40 -4.47 -28.51
N ARG A 150 -13.32 -3.27 -29.09
CA ARG A 150 -12.39 -2.91 -30.18
C ARG A 150 -11.28 -1.94 -29.74
N LEU A 151 -11.05 -1.73 -28.43
CA LEU A 151 -10.01 -0.82 -27.95
C LEU A 151 -8.61 -1.48 -28.06
N PRO A 152 -7.66 -0.94 -28.85
CA PRO A 152 -6.34 -1.53 -28.99
C PRO A 152 -5.53 -1.45 -27.68
N PRO A 153 -4.67 -2.44 -27.37
CA PRO A 153 -3.90 -2.48 -26.11
C PRO A 153 -3.08 -1.22 -25.81
N GLY A 154 -2.51 -0.58 -26.83
CA GLY A 154 -1.77 0.68 -26.68
C GLY A 154 -2.61 1.88 -26.21
N ARG A 155 -3.95 1.77 -26.17
CA ARG A 155 -4.86 2.80 -25.64
C ARG A 155 -5.47 2.43 -24.27
N TRP A 156 -5.17 1.24 -23.73
CA TRP A 156 -5.75 0.78 -22.46
C TRP A 156 -5.33 1.66 -21.26
N LEU A 157 -4.10 2.18 -21.23
CA LEU A 157 -3.66 3.08 -20.15
C LEU A 157 -4.43 4.41 -20.15
N ALA A 158 -4.55 5.05 -21.31
CA ALA A 158 -5.32 6.30 -21.44
C ALA A 158 -6.78 6.10 -21.03
N HIS A 159 -7.42 5.03 -21.51
CA HIS A 159 -8.80 4.66 -21.15
C HIS A 159 -8.97 4.32 -19.66
N TYR A 160 -7.95 3.72 -19.04
CA TYR A 160 -7.94 3.46 -17.60
C TYR A 160 -7.84 4.79 -16.80
N ALA A 161 -6.98 5.71 -17.24
CA ALA A 161 -6.75 7.00 -16.60
C ALA A 161 -7.94 7.99 -16.69
N GLU A 162 -8.92 7.72 -17.55
CA GLU A 162 -10.21 8.45 -17.54
C GLU A 162 -11.07 8.15 -16.29
N ARG A 163 -10.73 7.12 -15.51
CA ARG A 163 -11.60 6.55 -14.46
C ARG A 163 -10.91 6.44 -13.09
N PHE A 164 -9.60 6.28 -13.09
CA PHE A 164 -8.78 6.18 -11.89
C PHE A 164 -7.65 7.20 -11.93
N ASP A 165 -7.36 7.79 -10.77
CA ASP A 165 -6.29 8.77 -10.60
C ASP A 165 -4.93 8.09 -10.30
N THR A 166 -4.89 6.75 -10.29
CA THR A 166 -3.67 5.98 -10.00
C THR A 166 -3.68 4.54 -10.54
N VAL A 167 -2.49 3.96 -10.72
CA VAL A 167 -2.29 2.50 -10.91
C VAL A 167 -1.00 2.02 -10.24
N GLU A 168 -0.99 0.80 -9.72
CA GLU A 168 0.23 0.12 -9.27
C GLU A 168 0.83 -0.70 -10.43
N LEU A 169 2.03 -0.33 -10.87
CA LEU A 169 2.77 -1.03 -11.91
C LEU A 169 3.39 -2.31 -11.34
N ASN A 170 2.87 -3.46 -11.76
CA ASN A 170 3.36 -4.78 -11.39
C ASN A 170 4.35 -5.41 -12.40
N SER A 171 4.39 -4.94 -13.65
CA SER A 171 5.33 -5.44 -14.67
C SER A 171 6.80 -5.29 -14.26
N THR A 172 7.11 -4.21 -13.54
CA THR A 172 8.42 -3.87 -12.96
C THR A 172 8.95 -4.90 -11.95
N PHE A 173 8.06 -5.74 -11.38
CA PHE A 173 8.45 -6.86 -10.53
C PHE A 173 9.19 -7.94 -11.34
N TYR A 174 8.67 -8.31 -12.51
CA TYR A 174 9.16 -9.42 -13.33
C TYR A 174 10.31 -9.04 -14.25
N ARG A 175 10.19 -7.91 -14.96
CA ARG A 175 11.21 -7.35 -15.87
C ARG A 175 11.35 -5.87 -15.58
N LEU A 176 12.56 -5.31 -15.67
CA LEU A 176 12.77 -3.87 -15.51
C LEU A 176 12.49 -3.15 -16.85
N PRO A 177 11.41 -2.34 -16.98
CA PRO A 177 11.09 -1.65 -18.23
C PRO A 177 12.20 -0.69 -18.64
N SER A 178 12.25 -0.33 -19.92
CA SER A 178 13.19 0.68 -20.43
C SER A 178 12.81 2.09 -19.94
N ALA A 179 13.76 3.03 -19.97
CA ALA A 179 13.47 4.43 -19.67
C ALA A 179 12.44 5.02 -20.66
N ARG A 180 12.47 4.59 -21.93
CA ARG A 180 11.48 4.93 -22.97
C ARG A 180 10.08 4.46 -22.60
N ALA A 181 9.92 3.27 -22.01
CA ALA A 181 8.62 2.77 -21.56
C ALA A 181 8.02 3.61 -20.42
N PHE A 182 8.82 3.98 -19.40
CA PHE A 182 8.37 4.88 -18.34
C PHE A 182 7.97 6.26 -18.88
N ALA A 183 8.78 6.87 -19.75
CA ALA A 183 8.44 8.14 -20.39
C ALA A 183 7.17 8.04 -21.27
N ALA A 184 6.97 6.91 -21.96
CA ALA A 184 5.76 6.66 -22.74
C ALA A 184 4.51 6.49 -21.86
N TRP A 185 4.62 5.91 -20.66
CA TRP A 185 3.52 5.87 -19.69
C TRP A 185 3.19 7.27 -19.16
N ARG A 186 4.20 8.10 -18.85
CA ARG A 186 3.97 9.49 -18.39
C ARG A 186 3.20 10.33 -19.39
N ARG A 187 3.49 10.20 -20.69
CA ARG A 187 2.78 10.94 -21.77
C ARG A 187 1.35 10.46 -22.03
N GLN A 188 0.94 9.31 -21.51
CA GLN A 188 -0.40 8.73 -21.75
C GLN A 188 -1.43 9.06 -20.67
N VAL A 189 -1.03 9.73 -19.58
CA VAL A 189 -1.89 10.02 -18.43
C VAL A 189 -2.03 11.52 -18.19
N PRO A 190 -3.19 11.99 -17.68
CA PRO A 190 -3.39 13.40 -17.37
C PRO A 190 -2.54 13.85 -16.18
N ALA A 191 -2.38 15.17 -16.04
CA ALA A 191 -1.72 15.76 -14.88
C ALA A 191 -2.40 15.32 -13.57
N GLY A 192 -1.58 15.04 -12.55
CA GLY A 192 -2.04 14.58 -11.23
C GLY A 192 -2.36 13.09 -11.12
N PHE A 193 -2.33 12.32 -12.22
CA PHE A 193 -2.34 10.85 -12.19
C PHE A 193 -1.03 10.33 -11.57
N VAL A 194 -1.10 9.26 -10.78
CA VAL A 194 0.07 8.72 -10.06
C VAL A 194 0.31 7.23 -10.35
N PHE A 195 1.55 6.85 -10.62
CA PHE A 195 1.99 5.46 -10.71
C PHE A 195 2.70 5.03 -9.44
N ALA A 196 2.11 4.11 -8.66
CA ALA A 196 2.92 3.34 -7.72
C ALA A 196 3.76 2.31 -8.48
N VAL A 197 5.00 2.09 -8.06
CA VAL A 197 5.96 1.24 -8.79
C VAL A 197 6.39 0.07 -7.92
N LYS A 198 6.03 -1.17 -8.30
CA LYS A 198 6.51 -2.35 -7.57
C LYS A 198 7.98 -2.60 -7.84
N ALA A 199 8.77 -2.72 -6.78
CA ALA A 199 10.20 -3.02 -6.87
C ALA A 199 10.45 -4.40 -7.50
N SER A 200 11.58 -4.54 -8.21
CA SER A 200 11.91 -5.79 -8.90
C SER A 200 12.04 -6.99 -7.95
N ARG A 201 11.54 -8.15 -8.39
CA ARG A 201 11.75 -9.48 -7.77
C ARG A 201 13.23 -9.75 -7.46
N PHE A 202 14.15 -9.20 -8.26
CA PHE A 202 15.58 -9.31 -8.01
C PHE A 202 15.99 -8.71 -6.65
N LEU A 203 15.43 -7.57 -6.25
CA LEU A 203 15.73 -6.93 -4.97
C LEU A 203 15.18 -7.73 -3.78
N THR A 204 13.92 -8.16 -3.85
CA THR A 204 13.20 -8.70 -2.66
C THR A 204 13.24 -10.22 -2.55
N HIS A 205 13.24 -10.96 -3.67
CA HIS A 205 13.20 -12.43 -3.66
C HIS A 205 14.58 -13.05 -3.91
N VAL A 206 15.36 -12.54 -4.88
CA VAL A 206 16.68 -13.11 -5.24
C VAL A 206 17.77 -12.59 -4.29
N ARG A 207 17.99 -11.27 -4.27
CA ARG A 207 18.97 -10.64 -3.38
C ARG A 207 18.49 -10.64 -1.93
N ARG A 208 17.18 -10.74 -1.66
CA ARG A 208 16.59 -10.70 -0.31
C ARG A 208 17.11 -9.51 0.52
N LEU A 209 17.06 -8.32 -0.08
CA LEU A 209 17.60 -7.06 0.48
C LEU A 209 19.12 -7.06 0.77
N ARG A 210 19.91 -7.99 0.20
CA ARG A 210 21.39 -7.93 0.24
C ARG A 210 21.92 -6.87 -0.74
N ALA A 211 22.65 -5.88 -0.20
CA ALA A 211 23.19 -4.72 -0.92
C ALA A 211 22.11 -4.03 -1.80
N PRO A 212 21.06 -3.46 -1.18
CA PRO A 212 19.87 -3.00 -1.91
C PRO A 212 20.11 -1.74 -2.75
N SER A 213 21.19 -0.99 -2.50
CA SER A 213 21.52 0.27 -3.19
C SER A 213 21.60 0.13 -4.71
N ALA A 214 22.31 -0.87 -5.24
CA ALA A 214 22.51 -1.01 -6.68
C ALA A 214 21.23 -1.45 -7.44
N PRO A 215 20.45 -2.46 -6.97
CA PRO A 215 19.13 -2.76 -7.57
C PRO A 215 18.14 -1.60 -7.48
N LEU A 216 18.10 -0.90 -6.34
CA LEU A 216 17.24 0.27 -6.14
C LEU A 216 17.60 1.39 -7.12
N ALA A 217 18.87 1.77 -7.19
CA ALA A 217 19.35 2.81 -8.11
C ALA A 217 19.06 2.45 -9.58
N ARG A 218 19.21 1.16 -9.96
CA ARG A 218 18.89 0.68 -11.31
C ARG A 218 17.40 0.86 -11.65
N LEU A 219 16.49 0.64 -10.70
CA LEU A 219 15.06 0.92 -10.86
C LEU A 219 14.79 2.44 -10.96
N LEU A 220 15.27 3.20 -9.97
CA LEU A 220 14.98 4.64 -9.86
C LEU A 220 15.51 5.45 -11.06
N ARG A 221 16.69 5.11 -11.60
CA ARG A 221 17.23 5.75 -12.83
C ARG A 221 16.28 5.68 -14.02
N ARG A 222 15.43 4.65 -14.10
CA ARG A 222 14.43 4.48 -15.16
C ARG A 222 13.06 5.02 -14.74
N ALA A 223 12.62 4.69 -13.52
CA ALA A 223 11.33 5.11 -12.97
C ALA A 223 11.20 6.63 -12.83
N ARG A 224 12.31 7.38 -12.63
CA ARG A 224 12.28 8.86 -12.58
C ARG A 224 11.77 9.53 -13.85
N ARG A 225 11.69 8.81 -14.98
CA ARG A 225 11.03 9.27 -16.22
C ARG A 225 9.49 9.30 -16.13
N LEU A 226 8.93 8.94 -14.97
CA LEU A 226 7.55 9.22 -14.60
C LEU A 226 7.37 10.62 -13.98
N GLU A 227 8.46 11.32 -13.66
CA GLU A 227 8.44 12.74 -13.25
C GLU A 227 7.44 12.99 -12.10
N ASP A 228 6.54 13.97 -12.23
CA ASP A 228 5.48 14.32 -11.27
C ASP A 228 4.43 13.21 -11.06
N ALA A 229 4.33 12.26 -11.99
CA ALA A 229 3.47 11.09 -11.86
C ALA A 229 4.13 9.92 -11.10
N LEU A 230 5.40 10.03 -10.68
CA LEU A 230 6.04 8.99 -9.87
C LEU A 230 5.49 8.98 -8.45
N GLY A 231 4.72 7.93 -8.13
CA GLY A 231 4.18 7.67 -6.81
C GLY A 231 5.08 6.80 -5.93
N PRO A 232 4.51 6.21 -4.86
CA PRO A 232 5.27 5.38 -3.94
C PRO A 232 5.85 4.12 -4.60
N VAL A 233 7.05 3.72 -4.18
CA VAL A 233 7.63 2.43 -4.56
C VAL A 233 7.19 1.35 -3.57
N LEU A 234 6.60 0.26 -4.07
CA LEU A 234 6.20 -0.89 -3.27
C LEU A 234 7.33 -1.93 -3.20
N VAL A 235 7.84 -2.20 -2.01
CA VAL A 235 8.81 -3.26 -1.71
C VAL A 235 8.06 -4.44 -1.09
N GLN A 236 7.57 -5.38 -1.92
CA GLN A 236 6.91 -6.60 -1.44
C GLN A 236 7.94 -7.71 -1.14
N LEU A 237 7.88 -8.25 0.08
CA LEU A 237 8.70 -9.38 0.53
C LEU A 237 7.98 -10.72 0.38
N PRO A 238 8.69 -11.83 0.07
CA PRO A 238 8.11 -13.17 0.07
C PRO A 238 7.75 -13.66 1.48
N GLU A 239 6.78 -14.57 1.57
CA GLU A 239 6.22 -15.15 2.82
C GLU A 239 7.29 -15.72 3.76
N ARG A 240 8.27 -16.45 3.24
CA ARG A 240 9.35 -17.05 4.07
C ARG A 240 10.44 -16.04 4.48
N PHE A 241 10.24 -14.73 4.22
CA PHE A 241 11.18 -13.69 4.64
C PHE A 241 10.92 -13.26 6.09
N HIS A 242 11.63 -13.91 7.01
CA HIS A 242 11.67 -13.52 8.42
C HIS A 242 12.41 -12.19 8.64
N PHE A 243 11.91 -11.38 9.57
CA PHE A 243 12.50 -10.11 9.96
C PHE A 243 13.95 -10.29 10.43
N ARG A 244 14.81 -9.34 10.03
CA ARG A 244 16.21 -9.24 10.45
C ARG A 244 16.58 -7.76 10.41
N ALA A 245 16.86 -7.14 11.56
CA ALA A 245 17.18 -5.72 11.68
C ALA A 245 18.19 -5.25 10.61
N ARG A 246 19.36 -5.92 10.51
CA ARG A 246 20.42 -5.64 9.50
C ARG A 246 19.93 -5.64 8.04
N ARG A 247 18.86 -6.37 7.68
CA ARG A 247 18.27 -6.35 6.32
C ARG A 247 17.35 -5.15 6.09
N LEU A 248 16.58 -4.77 7.11
CA LEU A 248 15.77 -3.56 7.08
C LEU A 248 16.66 -2.32 7.08
N ASP A 249 17.61 -2.22 8.02
CA ASP A 249 18.52 -1.09 8.15
C ASP A 249 19.34 -0.86 6.87
N GLY A 250 19.79 -1.94 6.21
CA GLY A 250 20.45 -1.86 4.90
C GLY A 250 19.57 -1.28 3.79
N LEU A 251 18.26 -1.57 3.80
CA LEU A 251 17.29 -0.97 2.88
C LEU A 251 17.02 0.50 3.23
N LEU A 252 16.76 0.81 4.51
CA LEU A 252 16.50 2.18 4.97
C LEU A 252 17.69 3.10 4.68
N ALA A 253 18.92 2.64 4.91
CA ALA A 253 20.11 3.40 4.60
C ALA A 253 20.35 3.56 3.07
N ALA A 254 19.91 2.61 2.24
CA ALA A 254 19.95 2.79 0.78
C ALA A 254 18.90 3.81 0.30
N LEU A 255 17.73 3.86 0.94
CA LEU A 255 16.68 4.85 0.69
C LEU A 255 17.08 6.26 1.15
N ALA A 256 17.76 6.40 2.29
CA ALA A 256 18.25 7.67 2.79
C ALA A 256 19.39 8.27 1.94
N ARG A 257 20.24 7.42 1.34
CA ARG A 257 21.39 7.86 0.53
C ARG A 257 21.08 8.12 -0.94
N GLN A 258 20.01 7.56 -1.51
CA GLN A 258 19.71 7.77 -2.92
C GLN A 258 19.31 9.23 -3.18
N ARG A 259 19.85 9.82 -4.25
CA ARG A 259 19.57 11.20 -4.69
C ARG A 259 18.85 11.27 -6.05
N LEU A 260 18.36 10.12 -6.54
CA LEU A 260 17.77 9.99 -7.88
C LEU A 260 16.32 10.47 -7.95
N VAL A 261 15.60 10.34 -6.84
CA VAL A 261 14.22 10.80 -6.66
C VAL A 261 14.12 11.42 -5.25
N PRO A 262 14.21 12.76 -5.13
CA PRO A 262 13.94 13.47 -3.88
C PRO A 262 12.52 13.18 -3.38
N GLY A 263 12.32 13.09 -2.07
CA GLY A 263 11.00 12.85 -1.47
C GLY A 263 10.37 11.47 -1.77
N LEU A 264 11.15 10.49 -2.25
CA LEU A 264 10.65 9.16 -2.62
C LEU A 264 9.91 8.48 -1.46
N ARG A 265 8.58 8.34 -1.60
CA ARG A 265 7.75 7.53 -0.72
C ARG A 265 7.95 6.04 -1.00
N VAL A 266 8.03 5.24 0.06
CA VAL A 266 8.21 3.78 -0.05
C VAL A 266 7.25 3.05 0.89
N ALA A 267 6.58 2.03 0.36
CA ALA A 267 5.76 1.11 1.13
C ALA A 267 6.45 -0.27 1.22
N LEU A 268 6.56 -0.84 2.42
CA LEU A 268 7.05 -2.20 2.65
C LEU A 268 5.86 -3.13 2.88
N GLU A 269 5.67 -4.14 2.03
CA GLU A 269 4.69 -5.19 2.24
C GLU A 269 5.37 -6.44 2.77
N VAL A 270 4.94 -6.84 3.97
CA VAL A 270 5.44 -8.00 4.71
C VAL A 270 4.39 -9.10 4.69
N ARG A 271 4.85 -10.35 4.71
CA ARG A 271 4.01 -11.56 4.68
C ARG A 271 4.41 -12.58 5.75
N HIS A 272 5.09 -12.12 6.81
CA HIS A 272 5.53 -12.95 7.92
C HIS A 272 5.37 -12.22 9.24
N ALA A 273 4.75 -12.86 10.24
CA ALA A 273 4.38 -12.24 11.51
C ALA A 273 5.58 -11.63 12.27
N SER A 274 6.80 -12.16 12.08
CA SER A 274 8.04 -11.61 12.66
C SER A 274 8.32 -10.13 12.34
N TRP A 275 7.67 -9.56 11.32
CA TRP A 275 7.80 -8.12 10.98
C TRP A 275 6.82 -7.22 11.75
N LEU A 276 5.84 -7.79 12.45
CA LEU A 276 4.80 -7.06 13.18
C LEU A 276 5.21 -6.85 14.65
N THR A 277 6.46 -6.40 14.84
CA THR A 277 7.06 -6.13 16.15
C THR A 277 7.38 -4.65 16.30
N ASP A 278 7.36 -4.12 17.53
CA ASP A 278 7.65 -2.70 17.79
C ASP A 278 9.04 -2.28 17.29
N GLU A 279 10.02 -3.18 17.28
CA GLU A 279 11.35 -2.91 16.73
C GLU A 279 11.28 -2.64 15.21
N ALA A 280 10.59 -3.51 14.46
CA ALA A 280 10.44 -3.36 13.01
C ALA A 280 9.57 -2.14 12.67
N LEU A 281 8.43 -1.97 13.35
CA LEU A 281 7.50 -0.85 13.15
C LEU A 281 8.15 0.50 13.51
N GLY A 282 8.89 0.56 14.62
CA GLY A 282 9.63 1.76 15.02
C GLY A 282 10.75 2.14 14.04
N ARG A 283 11.42 1.16 13.42
CA ARG A 283 12.39 1.41 12.33
C ARG A 283 11.71 1.99 11.09
N LEU A 284 10.55 1.47 10.70
CA LEU A 284 9.76 2.00 9.59
C LEU A 284 9.27 3.44 9.87
N GLN A 285 8.74 3.69 11.06
CA GLN A 285 8.29 5.02 11.51
C GLN A 285 9.40 6.07 11.46
N ARG A 286 10.58 5.78 12.03
CA ARG A 286 11.72 6.72 12.03
C ARG A 286 12.25 7.03 10.62
N ALA A 287 12.04 6.14 9.65
CA ALA A 287 12.47 6.32 8.27
C ALA A 287 11.34 6.77 7.32
N ASN A 288 10.15 7.07 7.84
CA ASN A 288 8.96 7.42 7.06
C ASN A 288 8.62 6.42 5.93
N VAL A 289 8.78 5.11 6.22
CA VAL A 289 8.44 4.02 5.29
C VAL A 289 7.10 3.43 5.71
N ALA A 290 6.12 3.43 4.80
CA ALA A 290 4.78 2.94 5.11
C ALA A 290 4.76 1.40 5.19
N LEU A 291 4.23 0.84 6.28
CA LEU A 291 3.78 -0.54 6.31
C LEU A 291 2.57 -0.67 5.37
N CYS A 292 2.66 -1.56 4.39
CA CYS A 292 1.53 -1.83 3.51
C CYS A 292 0.45 -2.62 4.26
N LEU A 293 -0.74 -2.03 4.38
CA LEU A 293 -1.90 -2.65 5.01
C LEU A 293 -2.55 -3.62 4.02
N ALA A 294 -2.27 -4.91 4.19
CA ALA A 294 -2.66 -5.98 3.28
C ALA A 294 -3.57 -7.00 3.98
N ASP A 295 -4.54 -7.53 3.25
CA ASP A 295 -5.52 -8.53 3.68
C ASP A 295 -5.15 -9.96 3.26
N TRP A 296 -3.87 -10.33 3.35
CA TRP A 296 -3.45 -11.72 3.12
C TRP A 296 -4.18 -12.64 4.08
N SER A 297 -4.81 -13.70 3.58
CA SER A 297 -5.56 -14.66 4.41
C SER A 297 -4.72 -15.28 5.52
N ALA A 298 -3.43 -15.56 5.25
CA ALA A 298 -2.49 -16.09 6.23
C ALA A 298 -1.89 -15.03 7.18
N LEU A 299 -1.99 -13.73 6.87
CA LEU A 299 -1.48 -12.64 7.69
C LEU A 299 -2.17 -11.30 7.35
N PRO A 300 -3.37 -11.02 7.91
CA PRO A 300 -4.01 -9.73 7.74
C PRO A 300 -3.23 -8.65 8.50
N VAL A 301 -2.65 -7.70 7.77
CA VAL A 301 -1.90 -6.55 8.30
C VAL A 301 -2.85 -5.36 8.37
N THR A 302 -3.45 -5.15 9.55
CA THR A 302 -4.43 -4.08 9.81
C THR A 302 -3.96 -3.06 10.86
N LEU A 303 -2.65 -2.97 11.08
CA LEU A 303 -2.02 -2.04 12.02
C LEU A 303 -2.15 -0.57 11.59
N GLY A 304 -1.69 0.35 12.44
CA GLY A 304 -1.66 1.78 12.14
C GLY A 304 -0.60 2.17 11.09
N PRO A 305 -0.69 3.39 10.51
CA PRO A 305 0.33 3.91 9.60
C PRO A 305 1.70 4.04 10.26
N THR A 306 2.76 3.85 9.47
CA THR A 306 4.16 4.07 9.87
C THR A 306 4.86 5.17 9.04
N ALA A 307 4.08 6.01 8.36
CA ALA A 307 4.57 7.13 7.55
C ALA A 307 3.53 8.26 7.47
N ASP A 308 3.90 9.38 6.86
CA ASP A 308 3.03 10.51 6.48
C ASP A 308 1.99 10.17 5.39
N PHE A 309 1.97 8.92 4.93
CA PHE A 309 1.00 8.38 3.99
C PHE A 309 0.62 6.94 4.34
N VAL A 310 -0.50 6.47 3.81
CA VAL A 310 -1.00 5.11 3.98
C VAL A 310 -0.97 4.38 2.64
N TYR A 311 -0.49 3.14 2.64
CA TYR A 311 -0.51 2.25 1.49
C TYR A 311 -1.33 1.01 1.81
N VAL A 312 -2.35 0.73 1.01
CA VAL A 312 -3.32 -0.34 1.24
C VAL A 312 -3.38 -1.23 0.00
N ARG A 313 -3.31 -2.55 0.20
CA ARG A 313 -3.52 -3.53 -0.87
C ARG A 313 -4.65 -4.49 -0.50
N ARG A 314 -5.43 -4.88 -1.51
CA ARG A 314 -6.64 -5.70 -1.38
C ARG A 314 -6.57 -6.88 -2.33
N HIS A 315 -6.36 -8.08 -1.80
CA HIS A 315 -5.97 -9.30 -2.52
C HIS A 315 -7.11 -10.29 -2.79
N GLY A 316 -8.36 -9.86 -2.70
CA GLY A 316 -9.56 -10.68 -2.90
C GLY A 316 -10.20 -11.13 -1.60
N ALA A 317 -11.51 -11.39 -1.69
CA ALA A 317 -12.30 -11.97 -0.60
C ALA A 317 -12.39 -13.49 -0.68
N GLY A 318 -11.86 -14.10 -1.76
CA GLY A 318 -11.77 -15.55 -1.94
C GLY A 318 -10.34 -16.00 -2.26
N PRO A 319 -10.14 -17.32 -2.52
CA PRO A 319 -8.82 -17.87 -2.84
C PRO A 319 -8.18 -17.24 -4.08
N ARG A 320 -6.84 -17.21 -4.12
CA ARG A 320 -6.03 -16.88 -5.32
C ARG A 320 -6.42 -15.59 -6.04
N TYR A 321 -6.63 -14.49 -5.32
CA TYR A 321 -7.05 -13.20 -5.90
C TYR A 321 -8.48 -13.16 -6.46
N GLY A 322 -9.31 -14.15 -6.11
CA GLY A 322 -10.70 -14.24 -6.53
C GLY A 322 -11.67 -13.42 -5.68
N GLY A 323 -12.87 -13.24 -6.23
CA GLY A 323 -14.03 -12.72 -5.52
C GLY A 323 -14.10 -11.20 -5.36
N ARG A 324 -15.33 -10.71 -5.13
CA ARG A 324 -15.63 -9.30 -4.85
C ARG A 324 -15.71 -9.02 -3.37
N TYR A 325 -15.36 -7.81 -2.96
CA TYR A 325 -15.54 -7.41 -1.57
C TYR A 325 -17.01 -7.15 -1.23
N ALA A 326 -17.44 -7.70 -0.08
CA ALA A 326 -18.74 -7.42 0.50
C ALA A 326 -18.91 -5.92 0.80
N ALA A 327 -20.15 -5.43 0.74
CA ALA A 327 -20.47 -4.02 0.97
C ALA A 327 -20.00 -3.53 2.35
N ALA A 328 -20.07 -4.38 3.38
CA ALA A 328 -19.62 -4.09 4.73
C ALA A 328 -18.10 -3.87 4.82
N ALA A 329 -17.30 -4.70 4.14
CA ALA A 329 -15.84 -4.59 4.12
C ALA A 329 -15.39 -3.25 3.49
N LEU A 330 -15.95 -2.90 2.32
CA LEU A 330 -15.63 -1.63 1.65
C LEU A 330 -16.11 -0.41 2.45
N ARG A 331 -17.20 -0.51 3.21
CA ARG A 331 -17.62 0.55 4.15
C ARG A 331 -16.66 0.69 5.34
N ALA A 332 -16.14 -0.43 5.87
CA ALA A 332 -15.15 -0.40 6.94
C ALA A 332 -13.83 0.24 6.48
N ASP A 333 -13.36 -0.10 5.27
CA ASP A 333 -12.24 0.59 4.63
C ASP A 333 -12.52 2.08 4.42
N ALA A 334 -13.69 2.44 3.87
CA ALA A 334 -14.04 3.84 3.66
C ALA A 334 -14.03 4.67 4.96
N ARG A 335 -14.47 4.11 6.09
CA ARG A 335 -14.38 4.77 7.41
C ARG A 335 -12.93 5.01 7.83
N ARG A 336 -12.07 3.99 7.76
CA ARG A 336 -10.63 4.12 8.10
C ARG A 336 -9.93 5.16 7.22
N ILE A 337 -10.17 5.09 5.91
CA ILE A 337 -9.60 5.99 4.91
C ILE A 337 -10.01 7.45 5.18
N ARG A 338 -11.30 7.73 5.43
CA ARG A 338 -11.75 9.09 5.79
C ARG A 338 -11.03 9.63 7.04
N GLY A 339 -10.81 8.78 8.06
CA GLY A 339 -10.04 9.16 9.25
C GLY A 339 -8.60 9.56 8.93
N TRP A 340 -7.91 8.79 8.09
CA TRP A 340 -6.54 9.11 7.65
C TRP A 340 -6.48 10.40 6.80
N LEU A 341 -7.41 10.57 5.85
CA LEU A 341 -7.49 11.78 5.01
C LEU A 341 -7.79 13.04 5.85
N ALA A 342 -8.68 12.95 6.85
CA ALA A 342 -8.95 14.04 7.78
C ALA A 342 -7.75 14.35 8.69
N GLY A 343 -6.92 13.35 9.01
CA GLY A 343 -5.63 13.52 9.67
C GLY A 343 -4.51 14.11 8.79
N GLY A 344 -4.79 14.39 7.50
CA GLY A 344 -3.82 14.94 6.54
C GLY A 344 -2.93 13.90 5.84
N LEU A 345 -3.17 12.60 6.04
CA LEU A 345 -2.36 11.54 5.41
C LEU A 345 -2.86 11.27 3.98
N ASP A 346 -1.96 11.27 3.00
CA ASP A 346 -2.27 10.77 1.66
C ASP A 346 -2.53 9.25 1.72
N VAL A 347 -3.54 8.76 0.99
CA VAL A 347 -3.94 7.35 1.03
C VAL A 347 -3.93 6.74 -0.36
N TYR A 348 -3.12 5.70 -0.55
CA TYR A 348 -3.04 4.90 -1.77
C TYR A 348 -3.69 3.53 -1.54
N VAL A 349 -4.63 3.13 -2.39
CA VAL A 349 -5.35 1.85 -2.31
C VAL A 349 -5.32 1.14 -3.66
N TYR A 350 -4.79 -0.08 -3.68
CA TYR A 350 -4.73 -0.91 -4.89
C TYR A 350 -5.45 -2.24 -4.71
N PHE A 351 -6.43 -2.47 -5.58
CA PHE A 351 -7.14 -3.74 -5.68
C PHE A 351 -6.41 -4.70 -6.63
N ASN A 352 -6.06 -5.88 -6.11
CA ASN A 352 -5.37 -6.97 -6.80
C ASN A 352 -6.29 -8.17 -7.04
N ASN A 353 -7.61 -8.04 -6.78
CA ASN A 353 -8.60 -9.06 -7.13
C ASN A 353 -9.07 -8.91 -8.59
N ASP A 354 -8.16 -9.07 -9.55
CA ASP A 354 -8.39 -8.72 -10.95
C ASP A 354 -9.30 -9.70 -11.71
N GLU A 355 -9.60 -10.87 -11.13
CA GLU A 355 -10.50 -11.87 -11.70
C GLU A 355 -11.82 -11.22 -12.13
N ARG A 356 -12.27 -11.49 -13.36
CA ARG A 356 -13.52 -10.93 -13.94
C ARG A 356 -13.64 -9.39 -13.80
N ALA A 357 -12.52 -8.68 -13.73
CA ALA A 357 -12.42 -7.23 -13.50
C ALA A 357 -12.99 -6.72 -12.15
N HIS A 358 -13.13 -7.61 -11.15
CA HIS A 358 -13.66 -7.27 -9.82
C HIS A 358 -12.91 -6.11 -9.14
N ALA A 359 -11.57 -6.08 -9.26
CA ALA A 359 -10.73 -4.99 -8.79
C ALA A 359 -11.19 -3.60 -9.26
N THR A 360 -11.57 -3.44 -10.53
CA THR A 360 -12.05 -2.13 -11.04
C THR A 360 -13.39 -1.74 -10.44
N ALA A 361 -14.31 -2.69 -10.27
CA ALA A 361 -15.64 -2.43 -9.73
C ALA A 361 -15.57 -2.08 -8.23
N ASP A 362 -14.73 -2.79 -7.48
CA ASP A 362 -14.56 -2.57 -6.05
C ASP A 362 -13.74 -1.31 -5.76
N ALA A 363 -12.75 -0.96 -6.61
CA ALA A 363 -12.06 0.33 -6.61
C ALA A 363 -13.01 1.52 -6.82
N CYS A 364 -13.87 1.46 -7.87
CA CYS A 364 -14.89 2.49 -8.10
C CYS A 364 -15.86 2.61 -6.91
N ARG A 365 -16.28 1.47 -6.34
CA ARG A 365 -17.18 1.43 -5.19
C ARG A 365 -16.56 2.03 -3.93
N LEU A 366 -15.28 1.73 -3.65
CA LEU A 366 -14.56 2.33 -2.54
C LEU A 366 -14.39 3.85 -2.72
N ARG A 367 -13.98 4.31 -3.92
CA ARG A 367 -13.84 5.75 -4.24
C ARG A 367 -15.16 6.49 -4.03
N ALA A 368 -16.29 5.93 -4.48
CA ALA A 368 -17.62 6.48 -4.24
C ALA A 368 -18.04 6.48 -2.75
N LEU A 369 -17.70 5.43 -2.00
CA LEU A 369 -17.95 5.36 -0.56
C LEU A 369 -17.12 6.41 0.21
N VAL A 370 -15.85 6.62 -0.13
CA VAL A 370 -15.00 7.61 0.57
C VAL A 370 -15.47 9.04 0.25
N LEU A 371 -15.58 9.39 -1.03
CA LEU A 371 -15.81 10.76 -1.52
C LEU A 371 -17.29 11.20 -1.50
N GLY A 372 -18.23 10.26 -1.32
CA GLY A 372 -19.66 10.53 -1.40
C GLY A 372 -20.16 10.94 -2.79
N ARG A 373 -21.46 11.21 -2.90
CA ARG A 373 -22.12 11.54 -4.19
C ARG A 373 -21.56 12.80 -4.86
N ARG A 374 -21.02 13.77 -4.10
CA ARG A 374 -20.50 15.05 -4.63
C ARG A 374 -19.03 14.95 -5.11
N GLY A 375 -18.19 14.13 -4.48
CA GLY A 375 -16.77 14.05 -4.82
C GLY A 375 -16.44 13.15 -6.02
N ALA A 376 -17.33 12.22 -6.39
CA ALA A 376 -17.14 11.36 -7.57
C ALA A 376 -17.14 12.13 -8.92
N ALA A 377 -17.68 13.35 -8.94
CA ALA A 377 -17.86 14.17 -10.14
C ALA A 377 -16.78 15.25 -10.38
N ARG A 378 -15.92 15.56 -9.39
CA ARG A 378 -14.82 16.54 -9.58
C ARG A 378 -13.65 15.92 -10.36
N ARG A 379 -13.81 15.86 -11.68
CA ARG A 379 -12.69 15.96 -12.64
C ARG A 379 -12.35 17.45 -12.83
N PRO A 380 -11.10 17.83 -13.15
CA PRO A 380 -10.86 19.14 -13.74
C PRO A 380 -11.68 19.29 -15.03
N ALA A 381 -12.24 20.47 -15.26
CA ALA A 381 -13.07 20.76 -16.42
C ALA A 381 -12.26 20.56 -17.71
N GLY A 382 -12.88 19.92 -18.73
CA GLY A 382 -12.22 19.67 -20.02
C GLY A 382 -12.29 18.24 -20.56
N THR A 383 -12.94 17.29 -19.87
CA THR A 383 -13.09 15.91 -20.39
C THR A 383 -14.53 15.39 -20.31
N ARG A 384 -15.08 14.99 -21.47
CA ARG A 384 -16.44 14.43 -21.61
C ARG A 384 -16.65 13.20 -20.71
N ARG A 385 -17.89 13.02 -20.25
CA ARG A 385 -18.33 11.96 -19.33
C ARG A 385 -18.44 10.61 -20.08
N PRO A 386 -17.59 9.60 -19.85
CA PRO A 386 -17.83 8.28 -20.42
C PRO A 386 -18.95 7.59 -19.66
N ALA A 387 -19.93 7.03 -20.38
CA ALA A 387 -20.95 6.17 -19.78
C ALA A 387 -20.30 4.88 -19.23
N GLY A 388 -20.58 4.52 -17.98
CA GLY A 388 -20.01 3.31 -17.36
C GLY A 388 -19.87 3.33 -15.83
N CYS A 389 -19.88 4.50 -15.18
CA CYS A 389 -19.88 4.59 -13.71
C CYS A 389 -21.29 4.62 -13.07
N THR A 390 -22.35 4.48 -13.86
CA THR A 390 -23.72 4.30 -13.35
C THR A 390 -23.86 2.89 -12.77
N ALA A 391 -24.41 2.80 -11.56
CA ALA A 391 -24.69 1.52 -10.92
C ALA A 391 -25.65 0.69 -11.79
N VAL A 392 -25.32 -0.58 -12.01
CA VAL A 392 -26.21 -1.53 -12.70
C VAL A 392 -27.52 -1.62 -11.92
N SER A 393 -28.60 -1.13 -12.51
CA SER A 393 -29.95 -1.27 -11.99
C SER A 393 -30.36 -2.74 -11.98
N ARG A 394 -30.91 -3.22 -10.86
CA ARG A 394 -31.45 -4.57 -10.74
C ARG A 394 -32.89 -4.57 -11.28
N THR A 395 -33.04 -4.85 -12.57
CA THR A 395 -34.34 -5.18 -13.16
C THR A 395 -34.14 -6.35 -14.11
N PRO A 396 -34.71 -7.54 -13.85
CA PRO A 396 -34.69 -8.62 -14.82
C PRO A 396 -35.65 -8.27 -15.97
N PRO A 397 -35.29 -8.52 -17.24
CA PRO A 397 -36.26 -8.41 -18.33
C PRO A 397 -37.34 -9.48 -18.16
N ARG A 398 -38.61 -9.09 -18.29
CA ARG A 398 -39.75 -10.02 -18.33
C ARG A 398 -39.57 -10.97 -19.52
N ALA A 399 -39.83 -12.25 -19.32
CA ALA A 399 -39.83 -13.23 -20.40
C ALA A 399 -40.97 -12.94 -21.38
N ALA A 400 -40.64 -12.55 -22.61
CA ALA A 400 -41.58 -12.54 -23.73
C ALA A 400 -41.71 -13.97 -24.26
N GLY A 401 -42.92 -14.53 -24.21
CA GLY A 401 -43.17 -15.93 -24.53
C GLY A 401 -43.01 -16.23 -26.02
N TRP A 402 -42.22 -17.25 -26.34
CA TRP A 402 -42.20 -17.86 -27.66
C TRP A 402 -43.15 -19.06 -27.68
N ARG A 403 -44.27 -18.92 -28.40
CA ARG A 403 -45.23 -20.01 -28.61
C ARG A 403 -44.60 -21.10 -29.47
N GLN A 404 -44.73 -22.35 -29.04
CA GLN A 404 -44.39 -23.52 -29.84
C GLN A 404 -45.19 -23.50 -31.14
N ARG A 405 -44.56 -23.87 -32.26
CA ARG A 405 -45.25 -24.15 -33.52
C ARG A 405 -44.87 -25.55 -33.97
N CYS A 406 -45.72 -26.52 -33.64
CA CYS A 406 -45.58 -27.90 -34.07
C CYS A 406 -45.64 -27.98 -35.60
N ARG A 407 -44.70 -28.68 -36.23
CA ARG A 407 -44.92 -29.32 -37.53
C ARG A 407 -44.39 -30.74 -37.48
N ARG A 408 -45.26 -31.67 -37.90
CA ARG A 408 -44.98 -33.09 -38.03
C ARG A 408 -44.02 -33.33 -39.21
N SER A 409 -43.20 -34.37 -39.11
CA SER A 409 -42.59 -35.04 -40.27
C SER A 409 -43.09 -36.50 -40.30
N PRO A 410 -43.48 -37.05 -41.45
CA PRO A 410 -44.02 -38.40 -41.55
C PRO A 410 -42.92 -39.48 -41.61
N SER A 411 -43.32 -40.71 -41.32
CA SER A 411 -42.53 -41.94 -41.34
C SER A 411 -42.50 -42.63 -42.72
N GLY A 412 -41.48 -43.48 -42.95
CA GLY A 412 -41.36 -44.38 -44.10
C GLY A 412 -39.89 -44.56 -44.51
N SER A 413 -39.17 -45.58 -44.02
CA SER A 413 -38.99 -46.91 -44.67
C SER A 413 -38.15 -46.82 -45.96
N THR A 414 -37.07 -47.59 -46.19
CA THR A 414 -36.89 -49.04 -45.95
C THR A 414 -35.41 -49.50 -45.99
N ARG A 415 -35.17 -50.68 -45.36
CA ARG A 415 -34.22 -51.78 -45.71
C ARG A 415 -32.67 -51.61 -45.64
N ARG A 416 -32.10 -52.68 -45.05
CA ARG A 416 -30.71 -53.19 -45.12
C ARG A 416 -30.30 -53.46 -46.59
N ALA A 417 -29.05 -53.63 -47.01
CA ALA A 417 -28.02 -54.50 -46.43
C ALA A 417 -26.68 -54.34 -47.15
N SER A 418 -25.57 -54.49 -46.42
CA SER A 418 -24.36 -55.28 -46.72
C SER A 418 -23.36 -55.08 -45.59
#